data_AF-A0A1I7D240-F1
#
_entry.id   AF-A0A1I7D240-F1
#
_cell.length_a   1.000
_cell.length_b   1.000
_cell.length_c   1.000
_cell.angle_alpha   90.00
_cell.angle_beta   90.00
_cell.angle_gamma   90.00
#
_symmetry.space_group_name_H-M   'P 1'
#
loop_
_entity.id
_entity.type
_entity.pdbx_description
1 polymer ?
#
loop_
_entity_poly.entity_id
_entity_poly.type
_entity_poly.pdbx_seq_one_letter_code
_entity_poly.pdbx_strand_id
1 'polypeptide(L)'
;MASPIRPLARVLTASTYVLLGVDALLTPGFRVAQAGPTLAAIRRAVPLPEDEVVVRGNAAVQVVGGAMLALGVLPRLSALALVGSMVPTTLAGHAYWAAEDPVVRKQQRIQFHKNLAMIGGLLFAVLDRP
;
A
#
# COMPACT_ATOMS: atom_id res chain seq x y z
N MET A 1 7.64 -13.93 28.87
CA MET A 1 8.48 -13.20 27.89
C MET A 1 7.68 -13.07 26.61
N ALA A 2 7.48 -11.85 26.08
CA ALA A 2 6.80 -11.71 24.79
C ALA A 2 7.60 -12.45 23.71
N SER A 3 6.93 -13.32 22.94
CA SER A 3 7.58 -14.11 21.90
C SER A 3 8.27 -13.19 20.87
N PRO A 4 9.55 -13.40 20.52
CA PRO A 4 10.27 -12.58 19.54
C PRO A 4 9.63 -12.62 18.14
N ILE A 5 8.70 -13.55 17.91
CA ILE A 5 7.97 -13.72 16.66
C ILE A 5 7.11 -12.48 16.34
N ARG A 6 6.50 -11.84 17.34
CA ARG A 6 5.62 -10.68 17.12
C ARG A 6 6.36 -9.44 16.58
N PRO A 7 7.44 -8.95 17.22
CA PRO A 7 8.21 -7.86 16.64
C PRO A 7 8.81 -8.23 15.28
N LEU A 8 9.27 -9.48 15.10
CA LEU A 8 9.78 -9.93 13.80
C LEU A 8 8.70 -9.87 12.70
N ALA A 9 7.50 -10.39 12.97
CA ALA A 9 6.38 -10.36 12.03
C ALA A 9 6.00 -8.92 11.63
N ARG A 10 5.99 -7.99 12.59
CA ARG A 10 5.74 -6.56 12.33
C ARG A 10 6.82 -5.95 11.45
N VAL A 11 8.10 -6.17 11.76
CA VAL A 11 9.23 -5.66 10.95
C VAL A 11 9.18 -6.21 9.54
N LEU A 12 8.96 -7.52 9.38
CA LEU A 12 8.87 -8.15 8.06
C LEU A 12 7.69 -7.62 7.26
N THR A 13 6.51 -7.50 7.88
CA THR A 13 5.32 -6.93 7.24
C THR A 13 5.55 -5.47 6.86
N ALA A 14 6.13 -4.66 7.76
CA ALA A 14 6.43 -3.25 7.54
C ALA A 14 7.45 -3.00 6.42
N SER A 15 8.42 -3.91 6.25
CA SER A 15 9.57 -3.72 5.36
C SER A 15 9.18 -3.33 3.93
N THR A 16 8.17 -4.00 3.37
CA THR A 16 7.72 -3.74 2.00
C THR A 16 7.18 -2.33 1.83
N TYR A 17 6.42 -1.82 2.80
CA TYR A 17 5.84 -0.47 2.74
C TYR A 17 6.90 0.61 2.83
N VAL A 18 7.91 0.41 3.67
CA VAL A 18 9.04 1.35 3.77
C VAL A 18 9.84 1.36 2.47
N LEU A 19 10.24 0.20 1.96
CA LEU A 19 11.07 0.11 0.76
C LEU A 19 10.36 0.66 -0.49
N LEU A 20 9.13 0.19 -0.74
CA LEU A 20 8.37 0.63 -1.92
C LEU A 20 7.87 2.07 -1.76
N GLY A 21 7.56 2.50 -0.54
CA GLY A 21 7.18 3.87 -0.23
C GLY A 21 8.33 4.85 -0.48
N VAL A 22 9.56 4.54 -0.05
CA VAL A 22 10.72 5.39 -0.32
C VAL A 22 10.98 5.52 -1.82
N ASP A 23 10.94 4.40 -2.56
CA ASP A 23 11.09 4.43 -4.02
C ASP A 23 10.02 5.30 -4.69
N ALA A 24 8.75 5.13 -4.31
CA ALA A 24 7.65 5.93 -4.86
C ALA A 24 7.70 7.42 -4.45
N LEU A 25 8.26 7.74 -3.28
CA LEU A 25 8.38 9.10 -2.79
C LEU A 25 9.49 9.88 -3.52
N LEU A 26 10.62 9.22 -3.78
CA LEU A 26 11.77 9.80 -4.47
C LEU A 26 11.58 9.77 -5.99
N THR A 27 11.02 8.68 -6.51
CA THR A 27 10.88 8.42 -7.95
C THR A 27 9.44 7.95 -8.27
N PRO A 28 8.44 8.84 -8.20
CA PRO A 28 7.05 8.46 -8.45
C PRO A 28 6.83 7.92 -9.87
N GLY A 29 7.48 8.53 -10.88
CA GLY A 29 7.58 7.99 -12.24
C GLY A 29 6.25 7.56 -12.85
N PHE A 30 6.21 6.36 -13.44
CA PHE A 30 5.02 5.82 -14.11
C PHE A 30 3.80 5.65 -13.20
N ARG A 31 3.97 5.65 -11.87
CA ARG A 31 2.88 5.49 -10.90
C ARG A 31 1.89 6.64 -10.96
N VAL A 32 2.34 7.84 -11.35
CA VAL A 32 1.47 9.01 -11.54
C VAL A 32 0.49 8.76 -12.67
N ALA A 33 0.99 8.36 -13.84
CA ALA A 33 0.15 8.04 -14.99
C ALA A 33 -0.78 6.86 -14.71
N GLN A 34 -0.28 5.84 -14.00
CA GLN A 34 -1.09 4.67 -13.62
C GLN A 34 -2.20 5.01 -12.62
N ALA A 35 -1.98 5.97 -11.71
CA ALA A 35 -2.98 6.42 -10.75
C ALA A 35 -4.05 7.33 -11.38
N GLY A 36 -3.75 8.00 -12.50
CA GLY A 36 -4.60 9.01 -13.14
C GLY A 36 -6.09 8.62 -13.27
N PRO A 37 -6.44 7.45 -13.87
CA PRO A 37 -7.85 7.06 -14.00
C PRO A 37 -8.56 6.88 -12.65
N THR A 38 -7.89 6.31 -11.65
CA THR A 38 -8.45 6.13 -10.30
C THR A 38 -8.59 7.47 -9.58
N LEU A 39 -7.59 8.35 -9.68
CA LEU A 39 -7.63 9.68 -9.08
C LEU A 39 -8.70 10.55 -9.72
N ALA A 40 -8.87 10.49 -11.05
CA ALA A 40 -9.94 11.17 -11.76
C ALA A 40 -11.33 10.70 -11.30
N ALA A 41 -11.50 9.40 -11.01
CA ALA A 41 -12.74 8.88 -10.45
C ALA A 41 -13.00 9.41 -9.03
N ILE A 42 -11.98 9.45 -8.17
CA ILE A 42 -12.11 9.98 -6.79
C ILE A 42 -12.40 11.49 -6.80
N ARG A 43 -11.79 12.24 -7.73
CA ARG A 43 -12.01 13.69 -7.91
C ARG A 43 -13.48 14.07 -8.17
N ARG A 44 -14.30 13.13 -8.63
CA ARG A 44 -15.75 13.36 -8.80
C ARG A 44 -16.50 13.49 -7.47
N ALA A 45 -15.95 12.95 -6.39
CA ALA A 45 -16.56 12.95 -5.07
C ALA A 45 -15.86 13.91 -4.08
N VAL A 46 -14.54 14.08 -4.20
CA VAL A 46 -13.74 14.87 -3.25
C VAL A 46 -12.68 15.68 -4.01
N PRO A 47 -12.45 16.96 -3.67
CA PRO A 47 -11.35 17.71 -4.26
C PRO A 47 -10.00 17.07 -3.91
N LEU A 48 -9.19 16.78 -4.93
CA LEU A 48 -7.83 16.25 -4.78
C LEU A 48 -6.82 17.19 -5.44
N PRO A 49 -5.59 17.31 -4.88
CA PRO A 49 -4.48 18.01 -5.52
C PRO A 49 -3.99 17.27 -6.77
N GLU A 50 -2.93 17.77 -7.39
CA GLU A 50 -2.27 17.15 -8.55
C GLU A 50 -1.89 15.68 -8.31
N ASP A 51 -1.94 14.86 -9.37
CA ASP A 51 -1.79 13.40 -9.26
C ASP A 51 -0.44 13.02 -8.63
N GLU A 52 0.65 13.72 -8.98
CA GLU A 52 1.96 13.47 -8.39
C GLU A 52 1.97 13.77 -6.88
N VAL A 53 1.27 14.82 -6.43
CA VAL A 53 1.16 15.16 -5.00
C VAL A 53 0.42 14.07 -4.25
N VAL A 54 -0.69 13.55 -4.82
CA VAL A 54 -1.44 12.44 -4.20
C VAL A 54 -0.59 11.17 -4.13
N VAL A 55 0.13 10.83 -5.21
CA VAL A 55 1.00 9.65 -5.26
C VAL A 55 2.13 9.76 -4.23
N ARG A 56 2.82 10.90 -4.15
CA ARG A 56 3.86 11.15 -3.14
C ARG A 56 3.28 11.14 -1.72
N GLY A 57 2.08 11.69 -1.52
CA GLY A 57 1.38 11.65 -0.23
C GLY A 57 1.07 10.22 0.22
N ASN A 58 0.57 9.38 -0.68
CA ASN A 58 0.35 7.96 -0.43
C ASN A 58 1.67 7.22 -0.14
N ALA A 59 2.75 7.56 -0.85
CA ALA A 59 4.08 7.02 -0.58
C ALA A 59 4.60 7.42 0.81
N ALA A 60 4.39 8.68 1.23
CA ALA A 60 4.73 9.15 2.58
C ALA A 60 3.94 8.39 3.66
N VAL A 61 2.64 8.13 3.45
CA VAL A 61 1.84 7.28 4.34
C VAL A 61 2.44 5.88 4.46
N GLN A 62 2.91 5.28 3.35
CA GLN A 62 3.55 3.97 3.38
C GLN A 62 4.88 3.97 4.15
N VAL A 63 5.72 4.99 3.95
CA VAL A 63 7.00 5.11 4.67
C VAL A 63 6.77 5.30 6.17
N VAL A 64 5.94 6.27 6.54
CA VAL A 64 5.70 6.61 7.95
C VAL A 64 4.94 5.48 8.64
N GLY A 65 3.86 4.97 8.03
CA GLY A 65 3.08 3.86 8.56
C GLY A 65 3.91 2.58 8.69
N GLY A 66 4.75 2.28 7.70
CA GLY A 66 5.68 1.14 7.75
C GLY A 66 6.69 1.30 8.89
N ALA A 67 7.35 2.45 9.02
CA ALA A 67 8.31 2.72 10.08
C ALA A 67 7.66 2.63 11.47
N MET A 68 6.50 3.25 11.67
CA MET A 68 5.75 3.19 12.93
C MET A 68 5.32 1.76 13.26
N LEU A 69 4.85 0.99 12.28
CA LEU A 69 4.48 -0.42 12.48
C LEU A 69 5.70 -1.26 12.90
N ALA A 70 6.85 -1.08 12.23
CA ALA A 70 8.10 -1.79 12.54
C ALA A 70 8.58 -1.47 13.96
N LEU A 71 8.55 -0.19 14.36
CA LEU A 71 8.95 0.27 15.69
C LEU A 71 7.91 -0.04 16.78
N GLY A 72 6.72 -0.52 16.40
CA GLY A 72 5.63 -0.79 17.33
C GLY A 72 4.96 0.46 17.90
N VAL A 73 5.10 1.61 17.25
CA VAL A 73 4.42 2.86 17.60
C VAL A 73 3.02 2.86 16.99
N LEU A 74 1.99 2.90 17.84
CA LEU A 74 0.58 2.87 17.44
C LEU A 74 0.27 1.81 16.34
N PRO A 75 0.68 0.54 16.51
CA PRO A 75 0.78 -0.44 15.42
C PRO A 75 -0.56 -0.69 14.72
N ARG A 76 -1.69 -0.60 15.46
CA ARG A 76 -3.04 -0.76 14.90
C ARG A 76 -3.42 0.37 13.95
N LEU A 77 -3.12 1.62 14.33
CA LEU A 77 -3.39 2.79 13.49
C LEU A 77 -2.47 2.81 12.27
N SER A 78 -1.19 2.49 12.47
CA SER A 78 -0.22 2.35 11.39
C SER A 78 -0.67 1.29 10.38
N ALA A 79 -1.12 0.12 10.83
CA ALA A 79 -1.63 -0.93 9.97
C ALA A 79 -2.92 -0.51 9.22
N LEU A 80 -3.87 0.15 9.89
CA LEU A 80 -5.09 0.65 9.24
C LEU A 80 -4.79 1.71 8.17
N ALA A 81 -3.86 2.63 8.44
CA ALA A 81 -3.43 3.63 7.48
C ALA A 81 -2.79 2.97 6.25
N LEU A 82 -1.95 1.95 6.45
CA LEU A 82 -1.35 1.17 5.37
C LEU A 82 -2.41 0.41 4.56
N VAL A 83 -3.42 -0.20 5.20
CA VAL A 83 -4.54 -0.84 4.48
C VAL A 83 -5.27 0.19 3.62
N GLY A 84 -5.60 1.35 4.19
CA GLY A 84 -6.25 2.44 3.45
C GLY A 84 -5.44 2.92 2.25
N SER A 85 -4.11 2.96 2.36
CA SER A 85 -3.20 3.32 1.27
C SER A 85 -3.15 2.26 0.16
N MET A 86 -3.22 0.98 0.53
CA MET A 86 -3.07 -0.14 -0.40
C MET A 86 -4.29 -0.35 -1.29
N VAL A 87 -5.50 -0.13 -0.79
CA VAL A 87 -6.73 -0.37 -1.54
C VAL A 87 -6.78 0.42 -2.85
N PRO A 88 -6.71 1.77 -2.87
CA PRO A 88 -6.73 2.53 -4.11
C PRO A 88 -5.50 2.26 -4.97
N THR A 89 -4.32 2.08 -4.36
CA THR A 89 -3.07 1.76 -5.08
C THR A 89 -3.17 0.42 -5.82
N THR A 90 -3.83 -0.58 -5.25
CA THR A 90 -4.01 -1.90 -5.85
C THR A 90 -5.01 -1.86 -6.99
N LEU A 91 -6.10 -1.11 -6.84
CA LEU A 91 -7.08 -0.92 -7.91
C LEU A 91 -6.50 -0.14 -9.09
N ALA A 92 -5.71 0.91 -8.81
CA ALA A 92 -5.03 1.67 -9.85
C ALA A 92 -3.92 0.85 -10.53
N GLY A 93 -3.13 0.14 -9.74
CA GLY A 93 -1.93 -0.55 -10.20
C GLY A 93 -2.20 -1.87 -10.93
N HIS A 94 -3.19 -2.62 -10.46
CA HIS A 94 -3.32 -4.05 -10.74
C HIS A 94 -4.77 -4.48 -11.01
N ALA A 95 -5.58 -3.60 -11.62
CA ALA A 95 -6.90 -3.92 -12.15
C ALA A 95 -6.80 -4.90 -13.34
N TYR A 96 -6.51 -6.17 -13.05
CA TYR A 96 -6.24 -7.20 -14.05
C TYR A 96 -7.42 -7.43 -15.01
N TRP A 97 -8.64 -7.14 -14.57
CA TRP A 97 -9.84 -7.23 -15.41
C TRP A 97 -9.85 -6.23 -16.57
N ALA A 98 -9.07 -5.15 -16.50
CA ALA A 98 -8.93 -4.17 -17.57
C ALA A 98 -7.84 -4.54 -18.60
N ALA A 99 -7.00 -5.55 -18.34
CA ALA A 99 -5.96 -5.97 -19.27
C ALA A 99 -6.55 -6.87 -20.36
N GLU A 100 -6.34 -6.55 -21.64
CA GLU A 100 -6.83 -7.33 -22.78
C GLU A 100 -5.95 -8.56 -23.07
N ASP A 101 -4.63 -8.37 -23.08
CA ASP A 101 -3.67 -9.44 -23.34
C ASP A 101 -3.72 -10.51 -22.22
N PRO A 102 -3.89 -11.81 -22.56
CA PRO A 102 -4.00 -12.88 -21.57
C PRO A 102 -2.76 -13.04 -20.67
N VAL A 103 -1.56 -12.78 -21.18
CA VAL A 103 -0.30 -12.90 -20.42
C VAL A 103 -0.19 -11.75 -19.42
N VAL A 104 -0.44 -10.51 -19.86
CA VAL A 104 -0.47 -9.32 -19.00
C VAL A 104 -1.55 -9.48 -17.92
N ARG A 105 -2.76 -9.91 -18.29
CA ARG A 105 -3.85 -10.16 -17.35
C ARG A 105 -3.46 -11.16 -16.26
N LYS A 106 -2.78 -12.25 -16.62
CA LYS A 106 -2.27 -13.24 -15.64
C LYS A 106 -1.25 -12.62 -14.69
N GLN A 107 -0.30 -11.84 -15.20
CA GLN A 107 0.71 -11.17 -14.38
C GLN A 107 0.09 -10.14 -13.42
N GLN A 108 -0.82 -9.29 -13.91
CA GLN A 108 -1.52 -8.30 -13.09
C GLN A 108 -2.35 -8.97 -11.99
N ARG A 109 -3.01 -10.10 -12.30
CA ARG A 109 -3.75 -10.87 -11.30
C ARG A 109 -2.84 -11.38 -10.17
N ILE A 110 -1.61 -11.79 -10.47
CA ILE A 110 -0.64 -12.21 -9.44
C ILE A 110 -0.29 -11.03 -8.54
N GLN A 111 0.01 -9.86 -9.10
CA GLN A 111 0.35 -8.67 -8.31
C GLN A 111 -0.83 -8.21 -7.44
N PHE A 112 -2.05 -8.24 -7.98
CA PHE A 112 -3.27 -7.97 -7.22
C PHE A 112 -3.38 -8.89 -5.98
N HIS A 113 -3.16 -10.20 -6.14
CA HIS A 113 -3.26 -11.15 -5.04
C HIS A 113 -2.09 -11.01 -4.04
N LYS A 114 -0.89 -10.61 -4.48
CA LYS A 114 0.21 -10.25 -3.58
C LYS A 114 -0.19 -9.07 -2.68
N ASN A 115 -0.77 -8.03 -3.26
CA ASN A 115 -1.26 -6.89 -2.48
C ASN A 115 -2.39 -7.31 -1.52
N LEU A 116 -3.29 -8.21 -1.93
CA LEU A 116 -4.33 -8.72 -1.05
C LEU A 116 -3.74 -9.52 0.14
N ALA A 117 -2.70 -10.33 -0.10
CA ALA A 117 -1.99 -11.03 0.96
C ALA A 117 -1.28 -10.05 1.92
N MET A 118 -0.68 -8.98 1.39
CA MET A 118 -0.09 -7.90 2.17
C MET A 118 -1.12 -7.17 3.04
N ILE A 119 -2.29 -6.83 2.49
CA ILE A 119 -3.42 -6.28 3.23
C ILE A 119 -3.87 -7.25 4.33
N GLY A 120 -3.95 -8.56 4.04
CA GLY A 120 -4.25 -9.59 5.04
C GLY A 120 -3.26 -9.57 6.20
N GLY A 121 -1.95 -9.47 5.91
CA GLY A 121 -0.90 -9.33 6.92
C GLY A 121 -1.07 -8.08 7.81
N LEU A 122 -1.44 -6.94 7.22
CA LEU A 122 -1.75 -5.72 7.97
C LEU A 122 -3.00 -5.90 8.85
N LEU A 123 -4.06 -6.53 8.34
CA LEU A 123 -5.27 -6.79 9.12
C LEU A 123 -4.97 -7.70 10.32
N PHE A 124 -4.08 -8.68 10.19
CA PHE A 124 -3.59 -9.44 11.36
C PHE A 124 -2.85 -8.55 12.36
N ALA A 125 -2.02 -7.60 11.90
CA ALA A 125 -1.37 -6.62 12.77
C ALA A 125 -2.37 -5.66 13.46
N VAL A 126 -3.52 -5.39 12.85
CA VAL A 126 -4.63 -4.67 13.50
C VAL A 126 -5.23 -5.50 14.64
N LEU A 127 -5.34 -6.82 14.48
CA LEU A 127 -5.93 -7.71 15.48
C LEU A 127 -4.96 -8.08 16.61
N ASP A 128 -3.64 -7.94 16.38
CA ASP A 128 -2.60 -8.22 17.35
C ASP A 128 -2.84 -7.43 18.65
N ARG A 129 -2.80 -8.14 19.79
CA ARG A 129 -2.95 -7.58 21.15
C ARG A 129 -1.60 -7.64 21.87
N PRO A 130 -1.22 -6.66 22.70
CA PRO A 130 0.02 -6.72 23.46
C PRO A 130 0.16 -8.00 24.30
#